data_AF-A0A3N4R9W2-F1
#
_entry.id   AF-A0A3N4R9W2-F1
#
_cell.length_a   1.000
_cell.length_b   1.000
_cell.length_c   1.000
_cell.angle_alpha   90.00
_cell.angle_beta   90.00
_cell.angle_gamma   90.00
#
_symmetry.space_group_name_H-M   'P 1'
#
loop_
_entity.id
_entity.type
_entity.pdbx_description
1 polymer ?
#
loop_
_entity_poly.entity_id
_entity_poly.type
_entity_poly.pdbx_seq_one_letter_code
_entity_poly.pdbx_strand_id
1 'polypeptide(L)'
;MAAGRDDDFGGREIDDDELLDVADNPEQAAELHRALRTLATNDKIGPELREMAREVLTGRIGMREAIQSDRYMSAIGTRLDEMRTAAQNLSPEEREASEKRAVGLREQYEAEHGPDEDDEDDPWTRPRDDRP
;
A
#
# COMPACT_ATOMS: atom_id res chain seq x y z
N MET A 1 -12.46 -21.63 16.20
CA MET A 1 -13.09 -22.06 14.93
C MET A 1 -13.08 -20.85 14.03
N ALA A 2 -12.11 -20.74 13.12
CA ALA A 2 -11.98 -19.59 12.22
C ALA A 2 -12.80 -19.90 10.95
N ALA A 3 -13.88 -19.16 10.75
CA ALA A 3 -14.69 -19.23 9.55
C ALA A 3 -14.00 -18.35 8.50
N GLY A 4 -13.27 -18.98 7.57
CA GLY A 4 -12.85 -18.29 6.36
C GLY A 4 -14.10 -17.77 5.66
N ARG A 5 -14.13 -16.46 5.36
CA ARG A 5 -15.09 -15.95 4.40
C ARG A 5 -14.71 -16.52 3.03
N ASP A 6 -15.72 -16.98 2.30
CA ASP A 6 -15.57 -17.38 0.91
C ASP A 6 -15.61 -16.08 0.08
N ASP A 7 -14.44 -15.57 -0.29
CA ASP A 7 -14.30 -14.28 -0.97
C ASP A 7 -14.06 -14.43 -2.49
N ASP A 8 -14.24 -13.32 -3.21
CA ASP A 8 -14.23 -13.10 -4.68
C ASP A 8 -13.10 -13.80 -5.49
N PHE A 9 -12.07 -14.33 -4.81
CA PHE A 9 -10.86 -14.92 -5.39
C PHE A 9 -10.89 -16.46 -5.48
N GLY A 10 -12.00 -17.10 -5.08
CA GLY A 10 -12.23 -18.54 -5.28
C GLY A 10 -11.55 -19.44 -4.25
N GLY A 11 -11.38 -18.96 -3.02
CA GLY A 11 -10.84 -19.70 -1.87
C GLY A 11 -10.93 -18.88 -0.58
N ARG A 12 -10.49 -19.46 0.55
CA ARG A 12 -10.36 -18.73 1.83
C ARG A 12 -9.38 -17.57 1.65
N GLU A 13 -9.85 -16.34 1.89
CA GLU A 13 -8.97 -15.17 2.02
C GLU A 13 -8.21 -15.25 3.36
N ILE A 14 -6.96 -14.82 3.37
CA ILE A 14 -6.15 -14.74 4.59
C ILE A 14 -6.73 -13.68 5.53
N ASP A 15 -6.61 -13.92 6.84
CA ASP A 15 -7.01 -12.93 7.84
C ASP A 15 -5.88 -11.89 8.04
N ASP A 16 -6.23 -10.69 8.54
CA ASP A 16 -5.24 -9.62 8.80
C ASP A 16 -4.12 -10.11 9.75
N ASP A 17 -4.45 -11.01 10.70
CA ASP A 17 -3.49 -11.62 11.61
C ASP A 17 -2.40 -12.43 10.88
N GLU A 18 -2.70 -12.99 9.71
CA GLU A 18 -1.73 -13.73 8.88
C GLU A 18 -0.73 -12.80 8.17
N LEU A 19 -1.03 -11.50 8.07
CA LEU A 19 -0.13 -10.48 7.55
C LEU A 19 0.80 -9.89 8.61
N LEU A 20 0.58 -10.17 9.90
CA LEU A 20 1.42 -9.68 11.00
C LEU A 20 2.86 -10.25 11.00
N ASP A 21 3.18 -11.28 10.20
CA ASP A 21 4.59 -11.65 9.93
C ASP A 21 5.36 -10.53 9.20
N VAL A 22 4.63 -9.66 8.49
CA VAL A 22 5.22 -8.66 7.60
C VAL A 22 4.79 -7.24 7.95
N ALA A 23 3.66 -7.06 8.62
CA ALA A 23 3.19 -5.78 9.14
C ALA A 23 3.63 -5.58 10.60
N ASP A 24 4.02 -4.36 10.96
CA ASP A 24 4.50 -4.05 12.31
C ASP A 24 3.34 -4.00 13.34
N ASN A 25 2.12 -3.76 12.89
CA ASN A 25 0.93 -3.66 13.74
C ASN A 25 -0.36 -4.08 13.01
N PRO A 26 -1.47 -4.32 13.76
CA PRO A 26 -2.75 -4.75 13.17
C PRO A 26 -3.37 -3.76 12.21
N GLU A 27 -3.15 -2.45 12.39
CA GLU A 27 -3.67 -1.43 11.48
C GLU A 27 -2.96 -1.51 10.12
N GLN A 28 -1.63 -1.63 10.12
CA GLN A 28 -0.84 -1.86 8.92
C GLN A 28 -1.20 -3.18 8.23
N ALA A 29 -1.52 -4.22 9.00
CA ALA A 29 -1.96 -5.49 8.43
C ALA A 29 -3.29 -5.33 7.67
N ALA A 30 -4.26 -4.62 8.26
CA ALA A 30 -5.53 -4.30 7.61
C ALA A 30 -5.36 -3.39 6.38
N GLU A 31 -4.43 -2.43 6.43
CA GLU A 31 -4.10 -1.59 5.27
C GLU A 31 -3.44 -2.40 4.15
N LEU A 32 -2.48 -3.26 4.49
CA LEU A 32 -1.83 -4.17 3.55
C LEU A 32 -2.84 -5.09 2.90
N HIS A 33 -3.79 -5.63 3.68
CA HIS A 33 -4.87 -6.46 3.17
C HIS A 33 -5.74 -5.72 2.15
N ARG A 34 -6.16 -4.49 2.47
CA ARG A 34 -6.92 -3.63 1.54
C ARG A 34 -6.13 -3.30 0.27
N ALA A 35 -4.83 -3.04 0.41
CA ALA A 35 -3.95 -2.76 -0.72
C ALA A 35 -3.86 -3.98 -1.64
N LEU A 36 -3.61 -5.17 -1.09
CA LEU A 36 -3.59 -6.43 -1.86
C LEU A 36 -4.91 -6.68 -2.58
N ARG A 37 -6.05 -6.45 -1.93
CA ARG A 37 -7.37 -6.58 -2.57
C ARG A 37 -7.56 -5.61 -3.73
N THR A 38 -7.08 -4.37 -3.57
CA THR A 38 -7.07 -3.37 -4.65
C THR A 38 -6.19 -3.82 -5.81
N LEU A 39 -5.02 -4.41 -5.51
CA LEU A 39 -4.11 -4.94 -6.53
C LEU A 39 -4.73 -6.13 -7.29
N ALA A 40 -5.44 -7.01 -6.59
CA ALA A 40 -6.05 -8.22 -7.15
C ALA A 40 -7.27 -7.95 -8.05
N THR A 41 -7.92 -6.80 -7.87
CA THR A 41 -9.15 -6.39 -8.58
C THR A 41 -8.89 -5.34 -9.67
N ASN A 42 -7.77 -4.63 -9.63
CA ASN A 42 -7.45 -3.58 -10.58
C ASN A 42 -6.68 -4.12 -11.79
N ASP A 43 -7.29 -4.03 -12.98
CA ASP A 43 -6.69 -4.53 -14.22
C ASP A 43 -5.54 -3.67 -14.76
N LYS A 44 -5.37 -2.46 -14.24
CA LYS A 44 -4.32 -1.55 -14.71
C LYS A 44 -2.92 -1.95 -14.25
N ILE A 45 -2.81 -2.83 -13.25
CA ILE A 45 -1.56 -3.09 -12.53
C ILE A 45 -0.79 -4.31 -13.08
N GLY A 46 -1.36 -4.98 -14.08
CA GLY A 46 -0.67 -6.01 -14.86
C GLY A 46 -0.94 -7.41 -14.33
N PRO A 47 -0.90 -8.42 -15.21
CA PRO A 47 -1.34 -9.76 -14.86
C PRO A 47 -0.50 -10.39 -13.75
N GLU A 48 0.80 -10.13 -13.71
CA GLU A 48 1.73 -10.72 -12.74
C GLU A 48 1.51 -10.17 -11.32
N LEU A 49 1.30 -8.86 -11.18
CA LEU A 49 1.03 -8.25 -9.87
C LEU A 49 -0.36 -8.61 -9.35
N ARG A 50 -1.33 -8.72 -10.25
CA ARG A 50 -2.67 -9.18 -9.90
C ARG A 50 -2.67 -10.64 -9.47
N GLU A 51 -1.89 -11.49 -10.15
CA GLU A 51 -1.70 -12.90 -9.77
C GLU A 51 -1.03 -13.00 -8.40
N MET A 52 0.07 -12.28 -8.19
CA MET A 52 0.75 -12.21 -6.89
C MET A 52 -0.19 -11.81 -5.77
N ALA A 53 -0.95 -10.73 -5.94
CA ALA A 53 -1.90 -10.28 -4.94
C ALA A 53 -2.96 -11.35 -4.62
N ARG A 54 -3.47 -12.06 -5.64
CA ARG A 54 -4.42 -13.17 -5.43
C ARG A 54 -3.80 -14.36 -4.72
N GLU A 55 -2.56 -14.72 -5.04
CA GLU A 55 -1.87 -15.84 -4.40
C GLU A 55 -1.56 -15.54 -2.93
N VAL A 56 -1.19 -14.30 -2.62
CA VAL A 56 -1.02 -13.83 -1.24
C VAL A 56 -2.36 -13.83 -0.51
N LEU A 57 -3.39 -13.22 -1.09
CA LEU A 57 -4.73 -13.16 -0.47
C LEU A 57 -5.34 -14.53 -0.24
N THR A 58 -5.10 -15.50 -1.12
CA THR A 58 -5.61 -16.88 -0.95
C THR A 58 -4.72 -17.75 -0.07
N GLY A 59 -3.64 -17.19 0.49
CA GLY A 59 -2.69 -17.90 1.34
C GLY A 59 -1.91 -19.00 0.62
N ARG A 60 -1.89 -19.00 -0.73
CA ARG A 60 -1.10 -19.95 -1.52
C ARG A 60 0.39 -19.66 -1.41
N ILE A 61 0.74 -18.37 -1.32
CA ILE A 61 2.09 -17.89 -1.05
C ILE A 61 2.02 -16.88 0.09
N GLY A 62 3.03 -16.84 0.95
CA GLY A 62 3.16 -15.78 1.95
C GLY A 62 3.63 -14.48 1.31
N MET A 63 3.29 -13.33 1.89
CA MET A 63 3.79 -12.03 1.42
C MET A 63 5.33 -11.97 1.45
N ARG A 64 5.97 -12.58 2.45
CA ARG A 64 7.43 -12.75 2.53
C ARG A 64 8.02 -13.57 1.36
N GLU A 65 7.28 -14.55 0.87
CA GLU A 65 7.68 -15.36 -0.29
C GLU A 65 7.50 -14.58 -1.59
N ALA A 66 6.40 -13.82 -1.70
CA ALA A 66 6.14 -12.95 -2.85
C ALA A 66 7.26 -11.93 -3.07
N ILE A 67 7.77 -11.29 -2.01
CA ILE A 67 8.89 -10.34 -2.10
C ILE A 67 10.26 -10.99 -2.35
N GLN A 68 10.40 -12.29 -2.10
CA GLN A 68 11.63 -13.05 -2.40
C GLN A 68 11.61 -13.63 -3.82
N SER A 69 10.45 -13.62 -4.48
CA SER A 69 10.30 -14.09 -5.85
C SER A 69 10.82 -13.05 -6.85
N ASP A 70 11.89 -13.38 -7.56
CA ASP A 70 12.45 -12.53 -8.63
C ASP A 70 11.39 -12.16 -9.69
N ARG A 71 10.45 -13.07 -9.97
CA ARG A 71 9.33 -12.83 -10.89
C ARG A 71 8.47 -11.65 -10.44
N TYR A 72 8.08 -11.64 -9.16
CA TYR A 72 7.19 -10.62 -8.62
C TYR A 72 7.93 -9.32 -8.34
N MET A 73 9.17 -9.39 -7.85
CA MET A 73 10.01 -8.20 -7.67
C MET A 73 10.31 -7.49 -8.99
N SER A 74 10.55 -8.24 -10.07
CA SER A 74 10.70 -7.65 -11.40
C SER A 74 9.42 -6.97 -11.86
N ALA A 75 8.25 -7.58 -11.65
CA ALA A 75 6.96 -6.99 -12.04
C ALA A 75 6.66 -5.70 -11.26
N ILE A 76 6.99 -5.67 -9.96
CA ILE A 76 6.87 -4.47 -9.11
C ILE A 76 7.80 -3.38 -9.66
N GLY A 77 9.06 -3.73 -9.92
CA GLY A 77 10.05 -2.81 -10.48
C GLY A 77 9.62 -2.20 -11.81
N THR A 78 9.11 -3.02 -12.74
CA THR A 78 8.57 -2.55 -14.03
C THR A 78 7.42 -1.57 -13.84
N ARG A 79 6.47 -1.86 -12.94
CA ARG A 79 5.37 -0.92 -12.69
C ARG A 79 5.81 0.37 -12.05
N LEU A 80 6.76 0.34 -11.13
CA LEU A 80 7.33 1.56 -10.54
C LEU A 80 8.06 2.40 -11.59
N ASP A 81 8.77 1.76 -12.53
CA ASP A 81 9.41 2.45 -13.64
C ASP A 81 8.39 3.06 -14.61
N GLU A 82 7.32 2.34 -14.94
CA GLU A 82 6.21 2.87 -15.74
C GLU A 82 5.51 4.04 -15.06
N MET A 83 5.23 3.96 -13.76
CA MET A 83 4.66 5.05 -12.98
C MET A 83 5.60 6.25 -12.94
N ARG A 84 6.90 6.03 -12.77
CA ARG A 84 7.94 7.06 -12.80
C ARG A 84 8.06 7.71 -14.18
N THR A 85 7.99 6.93 -15.26
CA THR A 85 8.02 7.41 -16.63
C THR A 85 6.73 8.18 -16.95
N ALA A 86 5.57 7.69 -16.51
CA ALA A 86 4.31 8.42 -16.61
C ALA A 86 4.39 9.75 -15.85
N ALA A 87 4.90 9.75 -14.61
CA ALA A 87 5.08 10.94 -13.78
C ALA A 87 6.08 11.96 -14.36
N GLN A 88 7.13 11.50 -15.04
CA GLN A 88 8.06 12.39 -15.75
C GLN A 88 7.48 12.94 -17.05
N ASN A 89 6.56 12.21 -17.68
CA ASN A 89 5.81 12.68 -18.85
C ASN A 89 4.52 13.43 -18.49
N LEU A 90 4.18 13.49 -17.20
CA LEU A 90 3.03 14.21 -16.67
C LEU A 90 3.28 15.72 -16.87
N SER A 91 2.39 16.36 -17.62
CA SER A 91 2.51 17.76 -18.05
C SER A 91 2.34 18.71 -16.84
N PRO A 92 2.93 19.92 -16.83
CA PRO A 92 2.74 20.93 -15.78
C PRO A 92 1.28 21.17 -15.35
N GLU A 93 0.31 20.96 -16.22
CA GLU A 93 -1.14 21.06 -15.91
C GLU A 93 -1.64 20.01 -14.90
N GLU A 94 -1.09 18.80 -14.93
CA GLU A 94 -1.48 17.74 -13.98
C GLU A 94 -0.84 17.94 -12.60
N ARG A 95 0.28 18.67 -12.54
CA ARG A 95 0.90 19.12 -11.30
C ARG A 95 0.00 20.13 -10.59
N GLU A 96 -0.60 21.07 -11.33
CA GLU A 96 -1.57 22.03 -10.79
C GLU A 96 -2.87 21.33 -10.32
N ALA A 97 -3.33 20.30 -11.06
CA ALA A 97 -4.46 19.48 -10.64
C ALA A 97 -4.16 18.61 -9.40
N SER A 98 -2.90 18.20 -9.22
CA SER A 98 -2.45 17.50 -8.01
C SER A 98 -2.36 18.44 -6.82
N GLU A 99 -1.85 19.66 -7.00
CA GLU A 99 -1.80 20.69 -5.96
C GLU A 99 -3.21 21.06 -5.48
N LYS A 100 -4.16 21.28 -6.41
CA LYS A 100 -5.56 21.53 -6.06
C LYS A 100 -6.21 20.38 -5.27
N ARG A 101 -5.92 19.12 -5.62
CA ARG A 101 -6.42 17.95 -4.90
C ARG A 101 -5.79 17.80 -3.52
N ALA A 102 -4.48 18.07 -3.41
CA ALA A 102 -3.77 18.01 -2.13
C ALA A 102 -4.27 19.07 -1.14
N VAL A 103 -4.52 20.30 -1.62
CA VAL A 103 -5.13 21.37 -0.80
C VAL A 103 -6.51 20.96 -0.31
N GLY A 104 -7.37 20.43 -1.18
CA GLY A 104 -8.72 20.01 -0.78
C GLY A 104 -8.74 18.83 0.19
N LEU A 105 -7.77 17.91 0.11
CA LEU A 105 -7.63 16.85 1.12
C LEU A 105 -7.19 17.42 2.47
N ARG A 106 -6.25 18.37 2.47
CA ARG A 106 -5.74 18.99 3.70
C ARG A 106 -6.83 19.76 4.44
N GLU A 107 -7.65 20.53 3.71
CA GLU A 107 -8.80 21.24 4.29
C GLU A 107 -9.86 20.27 4.87
N GLN A 108 -10.09 19.12 4.23
CA GLN A 108 -10.99 18.09 4.77
C GLN A 108 -10.43 17.46 6.04
N TYR A 109 -9.14 17.15 6.04
CA TYR A 109 -8.45 16.56 7.18
C TYR A 109 -8.48 17.52 8.38
N GLU A 110 -8.17 18.80 8.16
CA GLU A 110 -8.19 19.85 9.18
C GLU A 110 -9.60 20.13 9.72
N ALA A 111 -10.63 20.03 8.87
CA ALA A 111 -12.02 20.15 9.31
C ALA A 111 -12.49 18.96 10.17
N GLU A 112 -11.97 17.77 9.94
CA GLU A 112 -12.33 16.55 10.67
C GLU A 112 -11.51 16.36 11.95
N HIS A 113 -10.20 16.69 11.91
CA HIS A 113 -9.24 16.40 12.98
C HIS A 113 -8.77 17.64 13.76
N GLY A 114 -9.14 18.85 13.32
CA GLY A 114 -8.57 20.10 13.85
C GLY A 114 -7.28 20.49 13.10
N PRO A 115 -6.73 21.69 13.35
CA PRO A 115 -5.48 22.12 12.74
C PRO A 115 -4.38 21.09 13.03
N ASP A 116 -3.55 20.79 12.02
CA ASP A 116 -2.28 20.10 12.21
C ASP A 116 -1.51 20.92 13.27
N GLU A 117 -1.55 20.50 14.53
CA GLU A 117 -0.54 20.89 15.50
C GLU A 117 0.73 20.22 14.97
N ASP A 118 1.70 21.00 14.49
CA ASP A 118 3.04 20.48 14.23
C ASP A 118 3.49 19.80 15.53
N ASP A 119 3.33 18.48 15.63
CA ASP A 119 3.73 17.70 16.78
C ASP A 119 5.27 17.75 16.82
N GLU A 120 5.81 18.80 17.44
CA GLU A 120 7.24 18.95 17.77
C GLU A 120 7.73 17.78 18.66
N ASP A 121 6.80 16.96 19.16
CA ASP A 121 7.01 15.75 19.92
C ASP A 121 6.86 14.44 19.13
N ASP A 122 6.71 14.49 17.79
CA ASP A 122 6.73 13.26 16.99
C ASP A 122 8.12 12.60 17.06
N PRO A 123 8.24 11.37 17.59
CA PRO A 123 9.52 10.70 17.80
C PRO A 123 10.24 10.38 16.47
N TRP A 124 9.58 10.53 15.32
CA TRP A 124 10.16 10.34 14.00
C TRP A 124 10.69 11.63 13.34
N THR A 125 10.34 12.81 13.85
CA THR A 125 10.84 14.10 13.34
C THR A 125 12.06 14.64 14.11
N ARG A 126 12.33 14.10 15.29
CA ARG A 126 13.56 14.41 16.03
C ARG A 126 14.78 13.87 15.26
N PRO A 127 15.80 14.70 14.95
CA PRO A 127 17.09 14.19 14.52
C PRO A 127 17.56 13.18 15.55
N ARG A 128 17.87 11.94 15.14
CA ARG A 128 18.49 10.95 16.02
C ARG A 128 19.82 11.56 16.47
N ASP A 129 19.82 12.13 17.67
CA ASP A 129 21.01 12.68 18.30
C ASP A 129 21.92 11.50 18.63
N ASP A 130 22.78 11.14 17.68
CA ASP A 130 23.91 10.22 17.89
C ASP A 130 24.86 10.89 18.88
N ARG A 131 24.65 10.63 20.18
CA ARG A 131 25.59 11.03 21.23
C ARG A 131 26.71 9.98 21.36
N PRO A 132 27.97 10.41 21.58
CA PRO A 132 29.18 9.60 21.45
C PRO A 132 29.44 8.65 22.64
#